data_AF-A0A7I8W9B4-F1
#
_entry.id   AF-A0A7I8W9B4-F1
#
_cell.length_a   1.000
_cell.length_b   1.000
_cell.length_c   1.000
_cell.angle_alpha   90.00
_cell.angle_beta   90.00
_cell.angle_gamma   90.00
#
_symmetry.space_group_name_H-M   'P 1'
#
loop_
_entity.id
_entity.type
_entity.pdbx_description
1 polymer ?
#
loop_
_entity_poly.entity_id
_entity_poly.type
_entity_poly.pdbx_seq_one_letter_code
_entity_poly.pdbx_strand_id
1 'polypeptide(L)'
;MKFWGKSVEITPKGNVILHLKKWNETYTWSNVVCSIHNIIIGKMWIEHYGKMDIKCIQTGWETILNFHSCGWRSHRQHEVDGYVLSEDKEKMKYFIGRWIDNLYSYDVTANMDNIKYEDALQNQLPNQRLLWSANKRSDQSHEYYNFSNFAITLNEMGEGFKSLPPTDSRLRPDIRKLEEGDVDGAGEEKHRVEEKQRESRRHRKKDKNDWCQRWFKLDKHPATGQNEWIFDQSYWKRDWTNCPDIF
;
A
#
# COMPACT_ATOMS: atom_id res chain seq x y z
N MET A 1 1.81 13.93 5.66
CA MET A 1 1.77 13.44 7.05
C MET A 1 1.39 14.60 7.95
N LYS A 2 0.47 14.40 8.89
CA LYS A 2 0.04 15.40 9.87
C LYS A 2 0.11 14.79 11.26
N PHE A 3 0.54 15.57 12.25
CA PHE A 3 0.60 15.14 13.64
C PHE A 3 -0.53 15.79 14.43
N TRP A 4 -1.29 14.98 15.18
CA TRP A 4 -2.50 15.38 15.91
C TRP A 4 -2.35 15.21 17.43
N GLY A 5 -1.13 15.43 17.95
CA GLY A 5 -0.84 15.34 19.39
C GLY A 5 -0.58 13.91 19.87
N LYS A 6 -1.51 12.97 19.66
CA LYS A 6 -1.31 11.55 20.04
C LYS A 6 -1.23 10.58 18.87
N SER A 7 -1.57 11.05 17.67
CA SER A 7 -1.57 10.25 16.45
C SER A 7 -0.87 10.96 15.29
N VAL A 8 -0.45 10.17 14.32
CA VAL A 8 0.10 10.63 13.05
C VAL A 8 -0.79 10.13 11.93
N GLU A 9 -1.28 11.05 11.11
CA GLU A 9 -2.12 10.75 9.95
C GLU A 9 -1.31 10.82 8.66
N ILE A 10 -1.42 9.77 7.87
CA ILE A 10 -0.76 9.58 6.59
C ILE A 10 -1.86 9.44 5.54
N THR A 11 -2.00 10.45 4.70
CA THR A 11 -2.85 10.40 3.50
C THR A 11 -1.96 10.04 2.31
N PRO A 12 -2.02 8.81 1.79
CA PRO A 12 -1.29 8.44 0.58
C PRO A 12 -1.79 9.32 -0.58
N LYS A 13 -0.86 9.93 -1.31
CA LYS A 13 -1.18 10.71 -2.50
C LYS A 13 -0.83 9.90 -3.75
N GLY A 14 -1.68 9.99 -4.76
CA GLY A 14 -1.52 9.30 -6.04
C GLY A 14 -2.60 8.25 -6.25
N ASN A 15 -2.86 7.95 -7.52
CA ASN A 15 -3.81 6.92 -7.91
C ASN A 15 -3.11 5.57 -7.99
N VAL A 16 -3.81 4.52 -7.60
CA VAL A 16 -3.50 3.16 -8.00
C VAL A 16 -4.24 2.88 -9.30
N ILE A 17 -3.54 2.29 -10.27
CA ILE A 17 -4.08 1.95 -11.58
C ILE A 17 -3.87 0.45 -11.81
N LEU A 18 -4.97 -0.28 -12.01
CA LEU A 18 -4.97 -1.70 -12.35
C LEU A 18 -5.51 -1.88 -13.76
N HIS A 19 -4.68 -2.38 -14.67
CA HIS A 19 -5.09 -2.72 -16.03
C HIS A 19 -5.23 -4.23 -16.19
N LEU A 20 -6.45 -4.71 -16.39
CA LEU A 20 -6.73 -6.12 -16.65
C LEU A 20 -6.70 -6.39 -18.17
N LYS A 21 -5.54 -6.84 -18.65
CA LYS A 21 -5.26 -7.05 -20.08
C LYS A 21 -6.30 -7.91 -20.81
N LYS A 22 -6.82 -8.95 -20.15
CA LYS A 22 -7.78 -9.89 -20.75
C LYS A 22 -9.09 -9.20 -21.17
N TRP A 23 -9.55 -8.22 -20.41
CA TRP A 23 -10.82 -7.51 -20.65
C TRP A 23 -10.60 -6.10 -21.18
N ASN A 24 -9.35 -5.66 -21.28
CA ASN A 24 -8.98 -4.29 -21.64
C ASN A 24 -9.65 -3.24 -20.71
N GLU A 25 -9.76 -3.58 -19.43
CA GLU A 25 -10.38 -2.73 -18.41
C GLU A 25 -9.33 -2.11 -17.52
N THR A 26 -9.56 -0.86 -17.12
CA THR A 26 -8.66 -0.09 -16.27
C THR A 26 -9.43 0.41 -15.06
N TYR A 27 -8.99 -0.01 -13.89
CA TYR A 27 -9.54 0.36 -12.61
C TYR A 27 -8.63 1.34 -11.91
N THR A 28 -9.23 2.36 -11.30
CA THR A 28 -8.48 3.39 -10.56
C THR A 28 -9.08 3.66 -9.20
N TRP A 29 -8.25 3.89 -8.21
CA TRP A 29 -8.65 4.33 -6.88
C TRP A 29 -7.52 5.10 -6.18
N SER A 30 -7.87 5.83 -5.12
CA SER A 30 -6.91 6.36 -4.15
C SER A 30 -6.97 5.53 -2.87
N ASN A 31 -5.82 5.30 -2.24
CA ASN A 31 -5.78 4.60 -0.96
C ASN A 31 -6.39 5.44 0.16
N VAL A 32 -7.01 4.77 1.14
CA VAL A 32 -7.58 5.40 2.32
C VAL A 32 -6.51 5.94 3.27
N VAL A 33 -6.94 6.76 4.22
CA VAL A 33 -6.06 7.32 5.26
C VAL A 33 -5.50 6.20 6.14
N CYS A 34 -4.24 6.34 6.54
CA CYS A 34 -3.60 5.54 7.57
C CYS A 34 -3.34 6.43 8.80
N SER A 35 -3.81 6.02 9.97
CA SER A 35 -3.51 6.68 11.25
C SER A 35 -2.70 5.75 12.14
N ILE A 36 -1.61 6.27 12.69
CA ILE A 36 -0.81 5.59 13.72
C ILE A 36 -1.12 6.28 15.03
N HIS A 37 -1.72 5.55 15.96
CA HIS A 37 -2.17 6.05 17.25
C HIS A 37 -1.15 5.77 18.35
N ASN A 38 -1.23 6.52 19.44
CA ASN A 38 -0.38 6.37 20.64
C ASN A 38 1.13 6.54 20.38
N ILE A 39 1.52 7.44 19.48
CA ILE A 39 2.94 7.62 19.12
C ILE A 39 3.80 8.30 20.22
N ILE A 40 3.18 8.82 21.29
CA ILE A 40 3.90 9.38 22.45
C ILE A 40 3.85 8.42 23.65
N ILE A 41 2.65 7.97 24.03
CA ILE A 41 2.43 7.14 25.22
C ILE A 41 1.42 6.04 24.91
N GLY A 42 1.74 4.81 25.32
CA GLY A 42 0.89 3.63 25.20
C GLY A 42 1.32 2.69 24.07
N LYS A 43 0.56 1.62 23.87
CA LYS A 43 0.80 0.68 22.76
C LYS A 43 0.36 1.32 21.44
N MET A 44 1.31 1.47 20.51
CA MET A 44 1.01 1.94 19.17
C MET A 44 0.11 0.95 18.43
N TRP A 45 -0.82 1.47 17.63
CA TRP A 45 -1.66 0.68 16.74
C TRP A 45 -2.02 1.46 15.48
N ILE A 46 -2.37 0.73 14.42
CA ILE A 46 -2.61 1.28 13.09
C ILE A 46 -4.10 1.16 12.75
N GLU A 47 -4.59 2.20 12.09
CA GLU A 47 -5.94 2.28 11.58
C GLU A 47 -5.95 2.70 10.11
N HIS A 48 -6.85 2.10 9.34
CA HIS A 48 -7.24 2.61 8.04
C HIS A 48 -8.69 3.07 8.09
N TYR A 49 -8.97 4.28 7.60
CA TYR A 49 -10.33 4.82 7.54
C TYR A 49 -10.56 5.73 6.34
N GLY A 50 -11.82 5.88 5.96
CA GLY A 50 -12.26 6.72 4.85
C GLY A 50 -12.92 5.91 3.74
N LYS A 51 -13.34 6.63 2.69
CA LYS A 51 -14.00 6.05 1.51
C LYS A 51 -12.95 5.75 0.43
N MET A 52 -12.93 4.51 -0.04
CA MET A 52 -12.23 4.10 -1.26
C MET A 52 -13.25 3.97 -2.39
N ASP A 53 -13.00 4.67 -3.49
CA ASP A 53 -13.83 4.64 -4.69
C ASP A 53 -13.00 4.02 -5.81
N ILE A 54 -13.38 2.80 -6.22
CA ILE A 54 -12.73 2.05 -7.28
C ILE A 54 -13.60 2.14 -8.52
N LYS A 55 -13.09 2.77 -9.57
CA LYS A 55 -13.85 3.01 -10.81
C LYS A 55 -13.22 2.26 -11.98
N CYS A 56 -14.04 1.54 -12.74
CA CYS A 56 -13.68 1.09 -14.08
C CYS A 56 -13.90 2.22 -15.09
N ILE A 57 -12.86 2.61 -15.82
CA ILE A 57 -12.93 3.73 -16.77
C ILE A 57 -13.80 3.37 -17.98
N GLN A 58 -13.72 2.13 -18.45
CA GLN A 58 -14.36 1.68 -19.67
C GLN A 58 -15.87 1.44 -19.49
N THR A 59 -16.27 0.86 -18.35
CA THR A 59 -17.66 0.45 -18.12
C THR A 59 -18.45 1.42 -17.24
N GLY A 60 -17.79 2.35 -16.55
CA GLY A 60 -18.43 3.23 -15.59
C GLY A 60 -18.87 2.56 -14.29
N TRP A 61 -18.63 1.25 -14.13
CA TRP A 61 -18.90 0.53 -12.89
C TRP A 61 -18.00 1.05 -11.76
N GLU A 62 -18.58 1.14 -10.57
CA GLU A 62 -17.92 1.66 -9.39
C GLU A 62 -18.01 0.65 -8.24
N THR A 63 -17.00 0.63 -7.38
CA THR A 63 -17.01 -0.12 -6.13
C THR A 63 -16.64 0.84 -5.02
N ILE A 64 -17.58 0.99 -4.08
CA ILE A 64 -17.42 1.86 -2.93
C ILE A 64 -17.10 1.00 -1.72
N LEU A 65 -15.95 1.22 -1.09
CA LEU A 65 -15.58 0.61 0.20
C LEU A 65 -15.45 1.69 1.27
N ASN A 66 -16.12 1.52 2.40
CA ASN A 66 -16.07 2.40 3.55
C ASN A 66 -15.24 1.73 4.65
N PHE A 67 -14.07 2.27 4.92
CA PHE A 67 -13.22 1.86 6.03
C PHE A 67 -13.63 2.65 7.27
N HIS A 68 -14.15 1.95 8.27
CA HIS A 68 -14.71 2.59 9.46
C HIS A 68 -13.62 2.99 10.44
N SER A 69 -13.71 4.23 10.94
CA SER A 69 -12.88 4.70 12.02
C SER A 69 -13.38 4.19 13.37
N CYS A 70 -12.44 3.89 14.26
CA CYS A 70 -12.63 3.64 15.67
C CYS A 70 -12.91 4.98 16.38
N GLY A 71 -14.17 5.39 16.37
CA GLY A 71 -14.65 6.49 17.20
C GLY A 71 -14.79 6.07 18.67
N TRP A 72 -14.86 7.04 19.57
CA TRP A 72 -15.01 6.81 21.02
C TRP A 72 -16.26 5.98 21.42
N ARG A 73 -17.22 5.81 20.50
CA ARG A 73 -18.46 5.03 20.63
C ARG A 73 -18.62 3.93 19.57
N SER A 74 -17.64 3.75 18.69
CA SER A 74 -17.73 2.80 17.58
C SER A 74 -16.94 1.54 17.90
N HIS A 75 -17.61 0.39 17.92
CA HIS A 75 -16.98 -0.92 18.02
C HIS A 75 -16.53 -1.47 16.66
N ARG A 76 -16.66 -0.67 15.58
CA ARG A 76 -16.41 -1.09 14.20
C ARG A 76 -14.94 -1.04 13.80
N GLN A 77 -14.06 -1.35 14.74
CA GLN A 77 -12.62 -1.25 14.53
C GLN A 77 -12.20 -2.22 13.41
N HIS A 78 -11.51 -1.68 12.41
CA HIS A 78 -11.05 -2.39 11.21
C HIS A 78 -12.13 -2.87 10.24
N GLU A 79 -13.40 -2.56 10.51
CA GLU A 79 -14.48 -2.95 9.61
C GLU A 79 -14.41 -2.22 8.27
N VAL A 80 -14.76 -2.97 7.22
CA VAL A 80 -14.97 -2.46 5.88
C VAL A 80 -16.31 -2.98 5.39
N ASP A 81 -17.17 -2.08 4.93
CA ASP A 81 -18.36 -2.46 4.16
C ASP A 81 -18.38 -1.70 2.84
N GLY A 82 -19.29 -2.09 1.94
CA GLY A 82 -19.35 -1.45 0.66
C GLY A 82 -20.32 -2.09 -0.30
N TYR A 83 -20.28 -1.62 -1.54
CA TYR A 83 -21.11 -2.15 -2.61
C TYR A 83 -20.53 -1.84 -3.99
N VAL A 84 -20.96 -2.62 -4.98
CA VAL A 84 -20.73 -2.40 -6.41
C VAL A 84 -21.92 -1.64 -6.99
N LEU A 85 -21.65 -0.59 -7.74
CA LEU A 85 -22.62 0.13 -8.55
C LEU A 85 -22.44 -0.25 -10.04
N SER A 86 -23.56 -0.54 -10.70
CA SER A 86 -23.60 -0.62 -12.16
C SER A 86 -23.40 0.77 -12.79
N GLU A 87 -23.34 0.81 -14.12
CA GLU A 87 -23.34 2.06 -14.89
C GLU A 87 -24.55 2.94 -14.55
N ASP A 88 -25.73 2.33 -14.41
CA ASP A 88 -27.00 2.99 -14.06
C ASP A 88 -27.14 3.34 -12.56
N LYS A 89 -26.06 3.22 -11.79
CA LYS A 89 -26.01 3.48 -10.34
C LYS A 89 -26.91 2.56 -9.50
N GLU A 90 -27.21 1.37 -10.01
CA GLU A 90 -27.88 0.32 -9.24
C GLU A 90 -26.88 -0.46 -8.41
N LYS A 91 -27.23 -0.77 -7.15
CA LYS A 91 -26.38 -1.56 -6.27
C LYS A 91 -26.50 -3.04 -6.61
N MET A 92 -25.43 -3.62 -7.15
CA MET A 92 -25.43 -4.99 -7.67
C MET A 92 -25.01 -6.02 -6.62
N LYS A 93 -24.05 -5.65 -5.76
CA LYS A 93 -23.48 -6.56 -4.77
C LYS A 93 -22.92 -5.78 -3.59
N TYR A 94 -22.89 -6.40 -2.42
CA TYR A 94 -22.39 -5.78 -1.20
C TYR A 94 -21.17 -6.51 -0.67
N PHE A 95 -20.39 -5.77 0.12
CA PHE A 95 -19.19 -6.26 0.79
C PHE A 95 -19.28 -6.02 2.29
N ILE A 96 -18.72 -6.95 3.05
CA ILE A 96 -18.52 -6.78 4.48
C ILE A 96 -17.29 -7.56 4.93
N GLY A 97 -16.51 -7.01 5.85
CA GLY A 97 -15.30 -7.66 6.33
C GLY A 97 -14.54 -6.82 7.35
N ARG A 98 -13.34 -7.29 7.68
CA ARG A 98 -12.31 -6.50 8.36
C ARG A 98 -11.04 -6.54 7.54
N TRP A 99 -10.43 -5.38 7.27
CA TRP A 99 -9.25 -5.30 6.40
C TRP A 99 -8.02 -6.03 6.95
N ILE A 100 -8.03 -6.38 8.24
CA ILE A 100 -7.00 -7.20 8.88
C ILE A 100 -7.24 -8.71 8.76
N ASP A 101 -8.46 -9.15 8.44
CA ASP A 101 -8.86 -10.56 8.55
C ASP A 101 -9.40 -11.14 7.26
N ASN A 102 -10.51 -10.62 6.74
CA ASN A 102 -11.20 -11.18 5.57
C ASN A 102 -12.22 -10.20 4.99
N LEU A 103 -12.65 -10.50 3.76
CA LEU A 103 -13.67 -9.75 3.03
C LEU A 103 -14.63 -10.73 2.35
N TYR A 104 -15.92 -10.53 2.58
CA TYR A 104 -17.00 -11.30 1.97
C TYR A 104 -17.78 -10.43 0.98
N SER A 105 -18.41 -11.08 0.00
CA SER A 105 -19.50 -10.49 -0.78
C SER A 105 -20.80 -11.23 -0.53
N TYR A 106 -21.93 -10.53 -0.71
CA TYR A 106 -23.26 -11.10 -0.59
C TYR A 106 -24.25 -10.30 -1.45
N ASP A 107 -25.40 -10.90 -1.73
CA ASP A 107 -26.41 -10.30 -2.59
C ASP A 107 -27.26 -9.25 -1.86
N VAL A 108 -27.99 -8.45 -2.63
CA VAL A 108 -28.88 -7.39 -2.11
C VAL A 108 -29.97 -8.01 -1.22
N THR A 109 -30.23 -7.41 -0.05
CA THR A 109 -31.25 -7.87 0.90
C THR A 109 -32.14 -6.71 1.35
N ALA A 110 -33.29 -6.99 1.97
CA ALA A 110 -34.18 -5.94 2.48
C ALA A 110 -33.62 -5.18 3.70
N ASN A 111 -32.65 -5.76 4.43
CA ASN A 111 -32.15 -5.28 5.72
C ASN A 111 -30.67 -4.88 5.68
N MET A 112 -30.24 -4.21 4.61
CA MET A 112 -28.80 -3.98 4.37
C MET A 112 -28.14 -3.11 5.43
N ASP A 113 -28.88 -2.16 5.99
CA ASP A 113 -28.36 -1.20 6.98
C ASP A 113 -28.08 -1.83 8.35
N ASN A 114 -28.57 -3.06 8.59
CA ASN A 114 -28.43 -3.76 9.87
C ASN A 114 -27.45 -4.94 9.82
N ILE A 115 -26.84 -5.21 8.68
CA ILE A 115 -25.89 -6.32 8.53
C ILE A 115 -24.60 -5.98 9.26
N LYS A 116 -24.16 -6.90 10.11
CA LYS A 116 -22.92 -6.80 10.87
C LYS A 116 -21.92 -7.83 10.39
N TYR A 117 -20.65 -7.59 10.71
CA TYR A 117 -19.57 -8.49 10.35
C TYR A 117 -19.77 -9.89 10.95
N GLU A 118 -20.36 -9.99 12.14
CA GLU A 118 -20.69 -11.26 12.79
C GLU A 118 -21.69 -12.12 12.00
N ASP A 119 -22.62 -11.51 11.26
CA ASP A 119 -23.57 -12.23 10.42
C ASP A 119 -22.86 -12.97 9.29
N ALA A 120 -21.82 -12.35 8.72
CA ALA A 120 -20.96 -12.96 7.71
C ALA A 120 -20.13 -14.11 8.30
N LEU A 121 -19.62 -13.98 9.52
CA LEU A 121 -18.88 -15.06 10.18
C LEU A 121 -19.74 -16.29 10.45
N GLN A 122 -21.04 -16.11 10.65
CA GLN A 122 -22.01 -17.19 10.85
C GLN A 122 -22.58 -17.74 9.53
N ASN A 123 -22.13 -17.24 8.38
CA ASN A 123 -22.60 -17.60 7.05
C ASN A 123 -24.12 -17.42 6.86
N GLN A 124 -24.66 -16.32 7.40
CA GLN A 124 -26.10 -16.02 7.38
C GLN A 124 -26.51 -15.07 6.25
N LEU A 125 -25.57 -14.68 5.39
CA LEU A 125 -25.85 -13.74 4.30
C LEU A 125 -26.22 -14.47 3.01
N PRO A 126 -27.18 -13.94 2.22
CA PRO A 126 -27.63 -14.60 1.01
C PRO A 126 -26.54 -14.58 -0.06
N ASN A 127 -26.33 -15.76 -0.67
CA ASN A 127 -25.29 -16.00 -1.69
C ASN A 127 -23.91 -15.48 -1.27
N GLN A 128 -23.60 -15.60 0.03
CA GLN A 128 -22.33 -15.19 0.60
C GLN A 128 -21.15 -15.90 -0.08
N ARG A 129 -20.09 -15.15 -0.36
CA ARG A 129 -18.82 -15.67 -0.87
C ARG A 129 -17.65 -14.99 -0.18
N LEU A 130 -16.70 -15.77 0.33
CA LEU A 130 -15.40 -15.29 0.77
C LEU A 130 -14.59 -14.83 -0.46
N LEU A 131 -14.15 -13.58 -0.46
CA LEU A 131 -13.34 -13.00 -1.54
C LEU A 131 -11.85 -13.00 -1.21
N TRP A 132 -11.52 -12.69 0.04
CA TRP A 132 -10.15 -12.57 0.51
C TRP A 132 -10.07 -12.90 2.00
N SER A 133 -8.96 -13.50 2.40
CA SER A 133 -8.60 -13.77 3.79
C SER A 133 -7.12 -13.47 3.99
N ALA A 134 -6.77 -12.88 5.13
CA ALA A 134 -5.40 -12.62 5.51
C ALA A 134 -4.65 -13.94 5.70
N ASN A 135 -3.40 -13.97 5.24
CA ASN A 135 -2.51 -15.10 5.51
C ASN A 135 -2.13 -15.12 6.99
N LYS A 136 -2.15 -16.30 7.61
CA LYS A 136 -1.66 -16.48 8.98
C LYS A 136 -0.19 -16.05 9.05
N ARG A 137 0.14 -15.18 10.00
CA ARG A 137 1.55 -14.83 10.30
C ARG A 137 2.21 -15.97 11.06
N SER A 138 3.54 -16.05 10.96
CA SER A 138 4.31 -16.90 11.86
C SER A 138 4.04 -16.54 13.32
N ASP A 139 3.98 -17.55 14.19
CA ASP A 139 3.78 -17.36 15.63
C ASP A 139 4.95 -16.54 16.24
N GLN A 140 6.13 -16.58 15.60
CA GLN A 140 7.31 -15.80 15.96
C GLN A 140 7.36 -14.39 15.32
N SER A 141 6.33 -13.98 14.56
CA SER A 141 6.37 -12.68 13.85
C SER A 141 6.64 -11.49 14.77
N HIS A 142 6.20 -11.55 16.03
CA HIS A 142 6.43 -10.51 17.04
C HIS A 142 7.91 -10.29 17.37
N GLU A 143 8.77 -11.30 17.18
CA GLU A 143 10.23 -11.19 17.32
C GLU A 143 10.87 -10.47 16.11
N TYR A 144 10.19 -10.49 14.95
CA TYR A 144 10.68 -9.94 13.68
C TYR A 144 9.77 -8.81 13.17
N TYR A 145 9.63 -7.75 13.99
CA TYR A 145 8.91 -6.52 13.65
C TYR A 145 7.42 -6.72 13.25
N ASN A 146 6.81 -7.84 13.64
CA ASN A 146 5.46 -8.26 13.24
C ASN A 146 5.28 -8.45 11.72
N PHE A 147 6.36 -8.76 11.01
CA PHE A 147 6.32 -8.99 9.57
C PHE A 147 5.41 -10.17 9.17
N SER A 148 4.80 -10.04 8.00
CA SER A 148 4.18 -11.18 7.32
C SER A 148 5.25 -12.07 6.69
N ASN A 149 4.92 -13.31 6.38
CA ASN A 149 5.84 -14.21 5.67
C ASN A 149 6.28 -13.62 4.33
N PHE A 150 5.40 -12.85 3.65
CA PHE A 150 5.76 -12.13 2.43
C PHE A 150 6.74 -10.98 2.69
N ALA A 151 6.58 -10.24 3.80
CA ALA A 151 7.47 -9.11 4.11
C ALA A 151 8.90 -9.59 4.44
N ILE A 152 9.04 -10.73 5.10
CA ILE A 152 10.35 -11.34 5.41
C ILE A 152 11.16 -11.63 4.14
N THR A 153 10.50 -12.02 3.03
CA THR A 153 11.22 -12.37 1.79
C THR A 153 11.61 -11.14 0.94
N LEU A 154 11.12 -9.94 1.26
CA LEU A 154 11.34 -8.75 0.43
C LEU A 154 12.82 -8.37 0.33
N ASN A 155 13.54 -8.52 1.45
CA ASN A 155 14.94 -8.11 1.57
C ASN A 155 15.94 -9.28 1.48
N GLU A 156 15.44 -10.49 1.19
CA GLU A 156 16.28 -11.69 1.05
C GLU A 156 17.21 -11.57 -0.17
N MET A 157 18.47 -11.98 0.00
CA MET A 157 19.50 -12.06 -1.04
C MET A 157 19.78 -13.53 -1.38
N GLY A 158 18.93 -14.13 -2.20
CA GLY A 158 19.10 -15.50 -2.71
C GLY A 158 19.98 -15.62 -3.97
N GLU A 159 20.36 -16.85 -4.31
CA GLU A 159 21.24 -17.18 -5.45
C GLU A 159 20.68 -16.77 -6.84
N GLY A 160 19.36 -16.48 -6.92
CA GLY A 160 18.69 -16.06 -8.16
C GLY A 160 18.98 -14.61 -8.59
N PHE A 161 19.60 -13.79 -7.73
CA PHE A 161 19.82 -12.37 -8.00
C PHE A 161 21.13 -12.10 -8.73
N LYS A 162 21.28 -12.63 -9.95
CA LYS A 162 22.54 -12.55 -10.72
C LYS A 162 22.91 -11.16 -11.24
N SER A 163 22.01 -10.17 -11.16
CA SER A 163 22.31 -8.78 -11.58
C SER A 163 21.25 -7.79 -11.07
N LEU A 164 21.35 -7.40 -9.81
CA LEU A 164 20.61 -6.25 -9.27
C LEU A 164 21.31 -4.94 -9.69
N PRO A 165 20.57 -3.87 -9.96
CA PRO A 165 21.20 -2.55 -10.06
C PRO A 165 21.83 -2.17 -8.71
N PRO A 166 22.90 -1.37 -8.69
CA PRO A 166 23.53 -0.91 -7.43
C PRO A 166 22.61 -0.06 -6.56
N THR A 167 21.43 0.31 -7.08
CA THR A 167 20.38 1.06 -6.38
C THR A 167 19.30 0.18 -5.75
N ASP A 168 19.36 -1.15 -5.89
CA ASP A 168 18.37 -2.05 -5.29
C ASP A 168 18.45 -1.99 -3.77
N SER A 169 17.31 -1.87 -3.09
CA SER A 169 17.26 -1.68 -1.64
C SER A 169 17.88 -2.84 -0.85
N ARG A 170 18.02 -4.04 -1.42
CA ARG A 170 18.71 -5.16 -0.76
C ARG A 170 20.20 -4.92 -0.53
N LEU A 171 20.79 -4.02 -1.33
CA LEU A 171 22.19 -3.61 -1.24
C LEU A 171 22.39 -2.43 -0.27
N ARG A 172 21.31 -1.93 0.34
CA ARG A 172 21.36 -0.78 1.22
C ARG A 172 21.98 -1.18 2.59
N PRO A 173 23.18 -0.67 2.94
CA PRO A 173 24.00 -1.23 4.00
C PRO A 173 23.44 -1.03 5.41
N ASP A 174 22.79 0.10 5.68
CA ASP A 174 22.16 0.38 6.98
C ASP A 174 21.01 -0.59 7.28
N ILE A 175 20.22 -0.95 6.25
CA ILE A 175 19.13 -1.93 6.40
C ILE A 175 19.69 -3.34 6.58
N ARG A 176 20.73 -3.72 5.83
CA ARG A 176 21.38 -5.04 5.94
C ARG A 176 21.95 -5.27 7.35
N LYS A 177 22.72 -4.31 7.86
CA LYS A 177 23.29 -4.39 9.21
C LYS A 177 22.22 -4.49 10.29
N LEU A 178 21.13 -3.72 10.15
CA LEU A 178 20.01 -3.79 11.09
C LEU A 178 19.33 -5.17 11.08
N GLU A 179 19.14 -5.76 9.90
CA GLU A 179 18.57 -7.11 9.75
C GLU A 179 19.48 -8.19 10.36
N GLU A 180 20.80 -8.00 10.33
CA GLU A 180 21.81 -8.88 10.95
C GLU A 180 22.01 -8.63 12.46
N GLY A 181 21.32 -7.64 13.03
CA GLY A 181 21.39 -7.28 14.45
C GLY A 181 22.52 -6.32 14.83
N ASP A 182 23.30 -5.83 13.86
CA ASP A 182 24.33 -4.80 14.07
C ASP A 182 23.68 -3.39 14.10
N VAL A 183 23.12 -3.04 15.25
CA VAL A 183 22.40 -1.77 15.45
C VAL A 183 23.33 -0.56 15.35
N ASP A 184 24.54 -0.65 15.92
CA ASP A 184 25.50 0.46 15.92
C ASP A 184 26.03 0.71 14.50
N GLY A 185 26.46 -0.35 13.81
CA GLY A 185 26.91 -0.24 12.43
C GLY A 185 25.81 0.19 11.47
N ALA A 186 24.55 -0.17 11.71
CA ALA A 186 23.41 0.35 10.97
C ALA A 186 23.24 1.87 11.18
N GLY A 187 23.43 2.36 12.41
CA GLY A 187 23.41 3.78 12.74
C GLY A 187 24.48 4.58 12.00
N GLU A 188 25.71 4.07 11.96
CA GLU A 188 26.84 4.67 11.24
C GLU A 188 26.58 4.73 9.72
N GLU A 189 26.18 3.61 9.12
CA GLU A 189 25.87 3.54 7.69
C GLU A 189 24.69 4.44 7.32
N LYS A 190 23.66 4.51 8.18
CA LYS A 190 22.51 5.40 7.98
C LYS A 190 22.97 6.86 7.93
N HIS A 191 23.86 7.26 8.82
CA HIS A 191 24.41 8.62 8.81
C HIS A 191 25.20 8.88 7.52
N ARG A 192 26.08 7.96 7.13
CA ARG A 192 26.91 8.06 5.91
C ARG A 192 26.07 8.20 4.64
N VAL A 193 25.06 7.35 4.44
CA VAL A 193 24.22 7.39 3.22
C VAL A 193 23.34 8.65 3.18
N GLU A 194 22.84 9.12 4.32
CA GLU A 194 22.07 10.37 4.40
C GLU A 194 22.93 11.60 4.09
N GLU A 195 24.17 11.66 4.58
CA GLU A 195 25.08 12.77 4.31
C GLU A 195 25.51 12.78 2.83
N LYS A 196 25.87 11.60 2.26
CA LYS A 196 26.13 11.44 0.82
C LYS A 196 24.95 11.94 -0.03
N GLN A 197 23.72 11.64 0.38
CA GLN A 197 22.52 12.13 -0.30
C GLN A 197 22.36 13.65 -0.17
N ARG A 198 22.62 14.25 1.00
CA ARG A 198 22.55 15.70 1.23
C ARG A 198 23.60 16.44 0.40
N GLU A 199 24.83 15.98 0.36
CA GLU A 199 25.91 16.54 -0.46
C GLU A 199 25.59 16.46 -1.95
N SER A 200 25.14 15.29 -2.42
CA SER A 200 24.72 15.10 -3.81
C SER A 200 23.59 16.06 -4.23
N ARG A 201 22.64 16.35 -3.32
CA ARG A 201 21.58 17.36 -3.55
C ARG A 201 22.14 18.78 -3.60
N ARG A 202 23.11 19.13 -2.74
CA ARG A 202 23.78 20.44 -2.74
C ARG A 202 24.54 20.66 -4.05
N HIS A 203 25.29 19.67 -4.51
CA HIS A 203 26.01 19.72 -5.79
C HIS A 203 25.06 19.93 -6.98
N ARG A 204 24.01 19.11 -7.10
CA ARG A 204 23.00 19.27 -8.17
C ARG A 204 22.36 20.67 -8.19
N LYS A 205 22.04 21.22 -7.03
CA LYS A 205 21.49 22.58 -6.92
C LYS A 205 22.48 23.66 -7.36
N LYS A 206 23.77 23.49 -7.04
CA LYS A 206 24.85 24.42 -7.46
C LYS A 206 25.06 24.38 -8.98
N ASP A 207 25.05 23.18 -9.55
CA ASP A 207 25.33 22.96 -10.97
C ASP A 207 24.10 23.17 -11.87
N LYS A 208 22.95 23.53 -11.28
CA LYS A 208 21.65 23.67 -11.96
C LYS A 208 21.25 22.43 -12.77
N ASN A 209 21.67 21.26 -12.31
CA ASN A 209 21.34 19.98 -12.90
C ASN A 209 20.11 19.40 -12.20
N ASP A 210 19.02 19.24 -12.96
CA ASP A 210 17.81 18.60 -12.47
C ASP A 210 18.01 17.09 -12.30
N TRP A 211 17.34 16.52 -11.30
CA TRP A 211 17.33 15.08 -11.10
C TRP A 211 16.41 14.41 -12.12
N CYS A 212 16.95 13.45 -12.87
CA CYS A 212 16.20 12.64 -13.83
C CYS A 212 15.93 11.25 -13.25
N GLN A 213 14.66 10.84 -13.20
CA GLN A 213 14.25 9.51 -12.78
C GLN A 213 14.64 8.50 -13.87
N ARG A 214 15.25 7.38 -13.46
CA ARG A 214 15.84 6.43 -14.40
C ARG A 214 14.82 5.50 -15.05
N TRP A 215 13.83 5.04 -14.30
CA TRP A 215 12.92 3.96 -14.71
C TRP A 215 11.48 4.42 -14.92
N PHE A 216 11.19 5.68 -14.63
CA PHE A 216 9.86 6.26 -14.71
C PHE A 216 9.94 7.65 -15.31
N LYS A 217 8.93 8.02 -16.09
CA LYS A 217 8.77 9.36 -16.66
C LYS A 217 7.42 9.91 -16.26
N LEU A 218 7.38 11.20 -15.93
CA LEU A 218 6.11 11.89 -15.69
C LEU A 218 5.45 12.18 -17.03
N ASP A 219 4.28 11.59 -17.26
CA ASP A 219 3.53 11.74 -18.52
C ASP A 219 2.02 11.52 -18.28
N LYS A 220 1.18 11.89 -19.26
CA LYS A 220 -0.27 11.68 -19.19
C LYS A 220 -0.59 10.19 -19.38
N HIS A 221 -1.22 9.57 -18.39
CA HIS A 221 -1.66 8.19 -18.51
C HIS A 221 -2.83 8.08 -19.51
N PRO A 222 -2.77 7.18 -20.52
CA PRO A 222 -3.73 7.14 -21.63
C PRO A 222 -5.19 6.97 -21.19
N ALA A 223 -5.43 6.15 -20.16
CA ALA A 223 -6.80 5.88 -19.72
C ALA A 223 -7.37 6.97 -18.78
N THR A 224 -6.53 7.60 -17.95
CA THR A 224 -7.00 8.55 -16.92
C THR A 224 -6.89 10.00 -17.35
N GLY A 225 -6.03 10.30 -18.34
CA GLY A 225 -5.70 11.66 -18.77
C GLY A 225 -4.89 12.47 -17.75
N GLN A 226 -4.54 11.88 -16.59
CA GLN A 226 -3.80 12.55 -15.52
C GLN A 226 -2.29 12.33 -15.68
N ASN A 227 -1.49 13.28 -15.18
CA ASN A 227 -0.03 13.12 -15.13
C ASN A 227 0.34 12.08 -14.06
N GLU A 228 0.98 11.01 -14.48
CA GLU A 228 1.38 9.87 -13.64
C GLU A 228 2.85 9.51 -13.92
N TRP A 229 3.48 8.82 -12.98
CA TRP A 229 4.82 8.24 -13.20
C TRP A 229 4.69 6.94 -13.99
N ILE A 230 4.94 7.00 -15.30
CA ILE A 230 4.82 5.86 -16.21
C ILE A 230 6.15 5.10 -16.25
N PHE A 231 6.09 3.79 -16.01
CA PHE A 231 7.24 2.89 -16.11
C PHE A 231 7.73 2.82 -17.57
N ASP A 232 9.02 3.10 -17.78
CA ASP A 232 9.60 3.18 -19.14
C ASP A 232 10.06 1.82 -19.70
N GLN A 233 9.87 0.74 -18.94
CA GLN A 233 10.20 -0.65 -19.30
C GLN A 233 11.70 -0.94 -19.49
N SER A 234 12.58 0.06 -19.34
CA SER A 234 14.01 -0.10 -19.56
C SER A 234 14.71 -0.87 -18.44
N TYR A 235 14.14 -0.88 -17.23
CA TYR A 235 14.69 -1.61 -16.07
C TYR A 235 15.00 -3.08 -16.38
N TRP A 236 14.09 -3.77 -17.08
CA TRP A 236 14.24 -5.19 -17.37
C TRP A 236 15.26 -5.50 -18.46
N LYS A 237 15.82 -4.49 -19.13
CA LYS A 237 16.95 -4.64 -20.07
C LYS A 237 18.28 -4.87 -19.35
N ARG A 238 18.33 -4.71 -18.02
CA ARG A 238 19.49 -4.99 -17.16
C ARG A 238 20.74 -4.15 -17.48
N ASP A 239 20.57 -2.96 -18.03
CA ASP A 239 21.67 -2.01 -18.24
C ASP A 239 21.84 -1.08 -17.03
N TRP A 240 22.90 -1.29 -16.27
CA TRP A 240 23.20 -0.53 -15.05
C TRP A 240 24.24 0.57 -15.23
N THR A 241 24.80 0.75 -16.43
CA THR A 241 25.95 1.65 -16.71
C THR A 241 25.81 3.05 -16.11
N ASN A 242 24.62 3.66 -16.20
CA ASN A 242 24.34 5.01 -15.71
C ASN A 242 23.54 5.02 -14.39
N CYS A 243 23.74 4.02 -13.51
CA CYS A 243 23.00 3.99 -12.25
C CYS A 243 23.62 5.01 -11.30
N PRO A 244 22.80 5.76 -10.55
CA PRO A 244 23.34 6.64 -9.53
C PRO A 244 23.99 5.81 -8.42
N ASP A 245 25.14 6.29 -7.96
CA ASP A 245 25.80 5.77 -6.77
C ASP A 245 25.19 6.41 -5.52
N ILE A 246 24.35 5.64 -4.81
CA ILE A 246 23.49 6.14 -3.72
C ILE A 246 23.74 5.50 -2.36
N PHE A 247 24.57 4.47 -2.30
CA PHE A 247 24.98 3.82 -1.06
C PHE A 247 26.42 4.17 -0.74
#